data_AF-A0A4Y2JL78-F1
#
_entry.id   AF-A0A4Y2JL78-F1
#
_cell.length_a   1.000
_cell.length_b   1.000
_cell.length_c   1.000
_cell.angle_alpha   90.00
_cell.angle_beta   90.00
_cell.angle_gamma   90.00
#
_symmetry.space_group_name_H-M   'P 1'
#
loop_
_entity.id
_entity.type
_entity.pdbx_description
1 polymer ?
#
loop_
_entity_poly.entity_id
_entity_poly.type
_entity_poly.pdbx_seq_one_letter_code
_entity_poly.pdbx_strand_id
1 'polypeptide(L)'
;MSLAYAECPLDVRESLAAQYFVDAIRDEDMQHSTRLMDAKDLKSSLAYSMKYEAARSVSKTSRHVRSIETEDHMSRVRDDKFEF
;
A
#
# COMPACT_ATOMS: atom_id res chain seq x y z
N MET A 1 36.77 25.32 21.02
CA MET A 1 36.14 25.08 19.69
C MET A 1 34.69 24.75 19.93
N SER A 2 33.76 25.64 19.56
CA SER A 2 32.32 25.39 19.64
C SER A 2 31.88 24.71 18.35
N LEU A 3 31.41 23.46 18.43
CA LEU A 3 30.70 22.81 17.33
C LEU A 3 29.30 23.43 17.28
N ALA A 4 29.19 24.58 16.61
CA ALA A 4 27.89 25.11 16.26
C ALA A 4 27.26 24.13 15.27
N TYR A 5 26.36 23.28 15.76
CA TYR A 5 25.50 22.46 14.91
C TYR A 5 24.70 23.41 14.02
N ALA A 6 25.11 23.56 12.76
CA ALA A 6 24.32 24.28 11.79
C ALA A 6 22.98 23.55 11.68
N GLU A 7 21.89 24.22 12.04
CA GLU A 7 20.56 23.64 11.90
C GLU A 7 20.34 23.26 10.45
N CYS A 8 20.05 21.98 10.22
CA CYS A 8 19.75 21.45 8.91
C CYS A 8 18.46 22.13 8.38
N PRO A 9 18.48 22.65 7.15
CA PRO A 9 17.32 23.26 6.49
C PRO A 9 16.06 22.38 6.60
N LEU A 10 14.89 23.00 6.75
CA LEU A 10 13.64 22.29 7.02
C LEU A 10 13.26 21.33 5.88
N ASP A 11 13.49 21.74 4.63
CA ASP A 11 13.27 20.95 3.42
C ASP A 11 14.11 19.67 3.41
N VAL A 12 15.38 19.76 3.82
CA VAL A 12 16.27 18.61 3.92
C VAL A 12 15.79 17.65 5.02
N ARG A 13 15.30 18.19 6.14
CA ARG A 13 14.75 17.40 7.24
C ARG A 13 13.45 16.68 6.86
N GLU A 14 12.55 17.35 6.15
CA GLU A 14 11.29 16.77 5.68
C GLU A 14 11.52 15.71 4.61
N SER A 15 12.44 15.94 3.66
CA SER A 15 12.83 14.94 2.67
C SER A 15 13.44 13.71 3.33
N LEU A 16 14.31 13.89 4.33
CA LEU A 16 14.90 12.78 5.08
C LEU A 16 13.84 12.03 5.89
N ALA A 17 12.91 12.74 6.52
CA ALA A 17 11.80 12.12 7.26
C ALA A 17 10.86 11.34 6.33
N ALA A 18 10.59 11.84 5.12
CA ALA A 18 9.84 11.12 4.11
C ALA A 18 10.54 9.81 3.73
N GLN A 19 11.86 9.85 3.52
CA GLN A 19 12.66 8.65 3.21
C GLN A 19 12.57 7.60 4.32
N TYR A 20 12.80 8.01 5.58
CA TYR A 20 12.69 7.12 6.75
C TYR A 20 11.29 6.54 6.92
N PHE A 21 10.24 7.34 6.66
CA PHE A 21 8.86 6.86 6.72
C PHE A 21 8.63 5.74 5.71
N VAL A 22 9.10 5.91 4.48
CA VAL A 22 8.98 4.86 3.45
C VAL A 22 9.77 3.62 3.85
N ASP A 23 10.98 3.76 4.37
CA ASP A 23 11.82 2.63 4.80
C ASP A 23 11.25 1.88 6.01
N ALA A 24 10.47 2.56 6.87
CA ALA A 24 9.79 1.96 8.01
C ALA A 24 8.54 1.14 7.62
N ILE A 25 8.08 1.24 6.37
CA ILE A 25 6.94 0.45 5.87
C ILE A 25 7.34 -1.03 5.82
N ARG A 26 6.56 -1.89 6.51
CA ARG A 26 6.76 -3.34 6.56
C ARG A 26 6.16 -4.12 5.38
N ASP A 27 5.17 -3.52 4.70
CA ASP A 27 4.50 -4.14 3.56
C ASP A 27 5.29 -3.78 2.30
N GLU A 28 6.03 -4.75 1.76
CA GLU A 28 6.94 -4.54 0.61
C GLU A 28 6.22 -3.92 -0.59
N ASP A 29 4.99 -4.35 -0.89
CA ASP A 29 4.18 -3.78 -1.98
C ASP A 29 3.88 -2.28 -1.75
N MET A 30 3.51 -1.91 -0.53
CA MET A 30 3.28 -0.52 -0.14
C MET A 30 4.57 0.28 -0.05
N GLN A 31 5.68 -0.33 0.39
CA GLN A 31 7.00 0.30 0.40
C GLN A 31 7.42 0.64 -1.02
N HIS A 32 7.32 -0.30 -1.96
CA HIS A 32 7.67 -0.10 -3.36
C HIS A 32 6.76 0.93 -4.04
N SER A 33 5.44 0.89 -3.82
CA SER A 33 4.53 1.87 -4.42
C SER A 33 4.80 3.30 -3.92
N THR A 34 5.14 3.44 -2.63
CA THR A 34 5.45 4.73 -2.02
C THR A 34 6.84 5.24 -2.44
N ARG A 35 7.85 4.37 -2.58
CA ARG A 35 9.18 4.72 -3.14
C ARG A 35 9.10 5.22 -4.58
N LEU A 36 8.20 4.65 -5.38
CA LEU A 36 8.01 5.02 -6.78
C LEU A 36 7.46 6.46 -6.95
N MET A 37 6.90 7.04 -5.88
CA MET A 37 6.24 8.34 -5.95
C MET A 37 7.19 9.55 -5.81
N ASP A 38 8.51 9.34 -5.72
CA ASP A 38 9.55 10.39 -5.49
C ASP A 38 9.08 11.46 -4.50
N ALA A 39 8.57 11.01 -3.34
CA ALA A 39 7.92 11.86 -2.37
C ALA A 39 8.96 12.73 -1.63
N LYS A 40 9.11 13.97 -2.09
CA LYS A 40 9.97 14.99 -1.47
C LYS A 40 9.42 15.55 -0.15
N ASP A 41 8.13 15.36 0.06
CA ASP A 41 7.39 15.85 1.22
C ASP A 41 6.73 14.70 1.97
N LEU A 42 6.91 14.69 3.29
CA LEU A 42 6.40 13.66 4.19
C LEU A 42 4.86 13.60 4.16
N LYS A 43 4.20 14.75 4.09
CA LYS A 43 2.73 14.82 4.08
C LYS A 43 2.16 14.15 2.83
N SER A 44 2.82 14.31 1.69
CA SER A 44 2.46 13.67 0.43
C SER A 44 2.64 12.15 0.49
N SER A 45 3.76 11.68 1.06
CA SER A 45 4.01 10.25 1.31
C SER A 45 2.93 9.62 2.20
N LEU A 46 2.56 10.29 3.29
CA LEU A 46 1.53 9.84 4.22
C LEU A 46 0.14 9.78 3.57
N ALA A 47 -0.25 10.86 2.88
CA ALA A 47 -1.56 10.94 2.23
C ALA A 47 -1.73 9.87 1.15
N TYR A 48 -0.68 9.55 0.40
CA TYR A 48 -0.71 8.47 -0.57
C TYR A 48 -0.81 7.10 0.10
N SER A 49 0.02 6.83 1.12
CA SER A 49 -0.01 5.54 1.84
C SER A 49 -1.41 5.23 2.39
N MET A 50 -2.07 6.21 3.01
CA MET A 50 -3.46 6.07 3.46
C MET A 50 -4.44 5.78 2.32
N LYS A 51 -4.31 6.46 1.17
CA LYS A 51 -5.18 6.22 0.01
C LYS A 51 -4.96 4.83 -0.58
N TYR A 52 -3.70 4.39 -0.67
CA TYR A 52 -3.35 3.05 -1.13
C TYR A 52 -3.92 1.98 -0.19
N GLU A 53 -3.79 2.16 1.12
CA GLU A 53 -4.31 1.23 2.13
C GLU A 53 -5.86 1.15 2.08
N ALA A 54 -6.54 2.29 1.98
CA ALA A 54 -8.00 2.34 1.79
C ALA A 54 -8.45 1.68 0.47
N ALA A 55 -7.76 1.94 -0.64
CA ALA A 55 -8.07 1.29 -1.91
C ALA A 55 -7.79 -0.23 -1.86
N ARG A 56 -6.72 -0.65 -1.16
CA ARG A 56 -6.36 -2.05 -0.98
C ARG A 56 -7.38 -2.81 -0.14
N SER A 57 -7.93 -2.21 0.92
CA SER A 57 -8.96 -2.85 1.75
C SER A 57 -10.26 -3.06 0.96
N VAL A 58 -10.70 -2.05 0.20
CA VAL A 58 -11.86 -2.16 -0.71
C VAL A 58 -11.60 -3.16 -1.85
N SER A 59 -10.39 -3.20 -2.40
CA SER A 59 -10.02 -4.17 -3.43
C SER A 59 -9.99 -5.61 -2.90
N LYS A 60 -9.48 -5.82 -1.68
CA LYS A 60 -9.50 -7.13 -1.02
C LYS A 60 -10.94 -7.61 -0.86
N THR A 61 -11.85 -6.81 -0.32
CA THR A 61 -13.27 -7.22 -0.16
C THR A 61 -13.96 -7.46 -1.51
N SER A 62 -13.74 -6.59 -2.51
CA SER A 62 -14.26 -6.78 -3.87
C SER A 62 -13.77 -8.09 -4.52
N ARG A 63 -12.49 -8.42 -4.34
CA ARG A 63 -11.90 -9.64 -4.92
C ARG A 63 -12.46 -10.90 -4.24
N HIS A 64 -12.67 -10.86 -2.92
CA HIS A 64 -13.32 -11.97 -2.19
C HIS A 64 -14.78 -12.16 -2.62
N VAL A 65 -15.52 -11.06 -2.85
CA VAL A 65 -16.91 -11.11 -3.35
C VAL A 65 -16.97 -11.72 -4.75
N ARG A 66 -16.10 -11.30 -5.67
CA ARG A 66 -16.05 -11.85 -7.04
C ARG A 66 -15.55 -13.30 -7.08
N SER A 67 -14.67 -13.71 -6.17
CA SER A 67 -14.26 -15.11 -6.07
C SER A 67 -15.38 -16.01 -5.55
N ILE A 68 -16.27 -15.53 -4.67
CA ILE A 68 -17.45 -16.29 -4.23
C ILE A 68 -18.43 -16.48 -5.40
N GLU A 69 -18.72 -15.43 -6.17
CA GLU A 69 -19.59 -15.56 -7.36
C GLU A 69 -19.03 -16.52 -8.42
N THR A 70 -17.70 -16.56 -8.60
CA THR A 70 -17.08 -17.44 -9.60
C THR A 70 -16.89 -18.88 -9.11
N GLU A 71 -16.69 -19.10 -7.82
CA GLU A 71 -16.70 -20.43 -7.20
C GLU A 71 -18.12 -21.04 -7.21
N ASP A 72 -19.15 -20.25 -6.91
CA ASP A 72 -20.55 -20.69 -6.93
C ASP A 72 -21.03 -21.04 -8.35
N HIS A 73 -20.45 -20.40 -9.38
CA HIS A 73 -20.72 -20.72 -10.78
C HIS A 73 -20.00 -21.99 -11.26
N MET A 74 -18.90 -22.41 -10.61
CA MET A 74 -18.17 -23.66 -10.88
C MET A 74 -18.64 -24.84 -10.02
N SER A 75 -19.24 -24.59 -8.86
CA SER A 75 -19.79 -25.63 -7.98
C SER A 75 -21.06 -26.25 -8.58
N ARG A 76 -21.95 -25.47 -9.20
CA ARG A 76 -23.21 -25.96 -9.81
C ARG A 76 -23.04 -26.77 -11.10
N VAL A 77 -21.91 -26.66 -11.80
CA VAL A 77 -21.68 -27.40 -13.07
C VAL A 77 -21.31 -28.87 -12.84
N ARG A 78 -20.97 -29.26 -11.60
CA ARG A 78 -20.53 -30.63 -11.27
C ARG A 78 -21.63 -31.58 -10.80
N ASP A 79 -22.83 -31.10 -10.45
CA ASP A 79 -23.91 -31.96 -9.93
C ASP A 79 -24.83 -32.56 -11.02
N ASP A 80 -24.64 -32.23 -12.29
CA ASP A 80 -25.60 -32.57 -13.37
C ASP A 80 -25.23 -33.81 -14.19
N LYS A 81 -24.44 -34.74 -13.64
CA LYS A 81 -24.08 -35.95 -14.38
C LYS A 81 -23.67 -37.10 -13.47
N PHE A 82 -24.64 -37.95 -13.13
CA PHE A 82 -24.59 -39.42 -13.22
C PHE A 82 -25.87 -40.00 -12.57
N GLU A 83 -26.93 -40.11 -13.37
CA GLU A 83 -28.02 -41.05 -13.12
C GLU A 83 -27.83 -42.21 -14.11
N PHE A 84 -27.73 -43.43 -13.59
CA PHE A 84 -27.50 -44.68 -14.33
C PHE A 84 -28.83 -45.35 -14.66
#